data_AF-A0A9X4RFJ2-F1
#
_entry.id   AF-A0A9X4RFJ2-F1
#
_cell.length_a   1.000
_cell.length_b   1.000
_cell.length_c   1.000
_cell.angle_alpha   90.00
_cell.angle_beta   90.00
_cell.angle_gamma   90.00
#
_symmetry.space_group_name_H-M   'P 1'
#
loop_
_entity.id
_entity.type
_entity.pdbx_description
1 polymer ?
#
loop_
_entity_poly.entity_id
_entity_poly.type
_entity_poly.pdbx_seq_one_letter_code
_entity_poly.pdbx_strand_id
1 'polypeptide(L)'
;MSAQRPKKPTKAHELAPRVAELHAAGMSAYAIRRELGCAAGTVQRAAQVAGVTFARPPAAAIEAVVIDAAQRRDRLADRWFRAAGAALDNLDGALADGDHQAARAYAMVAGIGTDKLLTLTPAHDPESEGRTAALAALGELMGAIRASDD
;
A
#
# COMPACT_ATOMS: atom_id res chain seq x y z
N MET A 1 37.13 -10.66 -41.85
CA MET A 1 36.58 -11.08 -40.55
C MET A 1 36.63 -9.86 -39.62
N SER A 2 35.53 -9.13 -39.46
CA SER A 2 35.51 -7.92 -38.61
C SER A 2 35.49 -8.32 -37.14
N ALA A 3 36.57 -8.00 -36.41
CA ALA A 3 36.66 -8.19 -34.97
C ALA A 3 35.65 -7.29 -34.26
N GLN A 4 34.69 -7.89 -33.57
CA GLN A 4 33.67 -7.18 -32.81
C GLN A 4 34.32 -6.56 -31.57
N ARG A 5 34.24 -5.23 -31.44
CA ARG A 5 34.79 -4.51 -30.26
C ARG A 5 34.13 -5.03 -28.97
N PRO A 6 34.90 -5.24 -27.89
CA PRO A 6 34.34 -5.68 -26.62
C PRO A 6 33.33 -4.66 -26.10
N LYS A 7 32.13 -5.14 -25.74
CA LYS A 7 31.08 -4.31 -25.13
C LYS A 7 31.60 -3.76 -23.81
N LYS A 8 31.48 -2.44 -23.60
CA LYS A 8 31.83 -1.83 -22.31
C LYS A 8 31.05 -2.51 -21.19
N PRO A 9 31.69 -2.80 -20.04
CA PRO A 9 30.99 -3.34 -18.89
C PRO A 9 29.85 -2.40 -18.49
N THR A 10 28.71 -2.98 -18.14
CA THR A 10 27.58 -2.18 -17.66
C THR A 10 27.85 -1.71 -16.24
N LYS A 11 27.22 -0.61 -15.83
CA LYS A 11 27.29 -0.10 -14.44
C LYS A 11 26.95 -1.17 -13.39
N ALA A 12 26.14 -2.17 -13.75
CA ALA A 12 25.85 -3.30 -12.87
C ALA A 12 27.08 -4.21 -12.63
N HIS A 13 27.95 -4.42 -13.63
CA HIS A 13 29.20 -5.15 -13.46
C HIS A 13 30.20 -4.39 -12.59
N GLU A 14 30.25 -3.07 -12.75
CA GLU A 14 31.12 -2.20 -11.93
C GLU A 14 30.69 -2.21 -10.45
N LEU A 15 29.38 -2.23 -10.19
CA LEU A 15 28.84 -2.21 -8.82
C LEU A 15 28.75 -3.59 -8.16
N ALA A 16 28.86 -4.68 -8.92
CA ALA A 16 28.69 -6.05 -8.41
C ALA A 16 29.61 -6.39 -7.22
N PRO A 17 30.93 -6.07 -7.23
CA PRO A 17 31.80 -6.35 -6.08
C PRO A 17 31.34 -5.62 -4.82
N ARG A 18 30.98 -4.34 -4.96
CA ARG A 18 30.54 -3.53 -3.82
C ARG A 18 29.18 -3.99 -3.27
N VAL A 19 28.27 -4.44 -4.13
CA VAL A 19 27.00 -5.03 -3.72
C VAL A 19 27.22 -6.33 -2.94
N ALA A 20 28.16 -7.17 -3.37
CA ALA A 20 28.51 -8.41 -2.66
C ALA A 20 29.08 -8.13 -1.26
N GLU A 21 30.00 -7.17 -1.14
CA GLU A 21 30.59 -6.75 0.13
C GLU A 21 29.53 -6.25 1.12
N LEU A 22 28.65 -5.34 0.68
CA LEU A 22 27.62 -4.76 1.55
C LEU A 22 26.56 -5.81 1.93
N HIS A 23 26.25 -6.74 1.02
CA HIS A 23 25.37 -7.87 1.33
C HIS A 23 26.00 -8.81 2.37
N ALA A 24 27.30 -9.11 2.24
CA ALA A 24 28.03 -9.90 3.23
C ALA A 24 28.10 -9.21 4.61
N ALA A 25 28.10 -7.87 4.63
CA ALA A 25 27.92 -7.08 5.85
C ALA A 25 26.49 -7.08 6.41
N GLY A 26 25.58 -7.87 5.83
CA GLY A 26 24.19 -8.01 6.28
C GLY A 26 23.26 -6.88 5.84
N MET A 27 23.68 -6.01 4.93
CA MET A 27 22.84 -4.90 4.48
C MET A 27 21.72 -5.39 3.56
N SER A 28 20.52 -4.84 3.75
CA SER A 28 19.39 -5.06 2.86
C SER A 28 19.59 -4.39 1.50
N ALA A 29 18.91 -4.88 0.46
CA ALA A 29 18.94 -4.27 -0.88
C ALA A 29 18.60 -2.77 -0.85
N TYR A 30 17.68 -2.35 0.02
CA TYR A 30 17.31 -0.95 0.18
C TYR A 30 18.45 -0.12 0.76
N ALA A 31 19.13 -0.63 1.79
CA ALA A 31 20.27 0.05 2.41
C ALA A 31 21.42 0.19 1.41
N ILE A 32 21.73 -0.87 0.66
CA ILE A 32 22.74 -0.86 -0.41
C ILE A 32 22.40 0.15 -1.50
N ARG A 33 21.12 0.24 -1.90
CA ARG A 33 20.65 1.22 -2.88
C ARG A 33 20.89 2.66 -2.42
N ARG A 34 20.63 2.94 -1.13
CA ARG A 34 20.85 4.26 -0.53
C ARG A 34 22.34 4.58 -0.45
N GLU A 35 23.14 3.63 -0.02
CA GLU A 35 24.60 3.74 0.09
C GLU A 35 25.25 4.02 -1.27
N LEU A 36 24.86 3.26 -2.30
CA LEU A 36 25.44 3.37 -3.65
C LEU A 36 24.80 4.46 -4.52
N GLY A 37 23.78 5.17 -4.01
CA GLY A 37 23.11 6.26 -4.73
C GLY A 37 22.53 5.85 -6.08
N CYS A 38 22.03 4.62 -6.23
CA CYS A 38 21.57 4.08 -7.51
C CYS A 38 20.11 3.59 -7.48
N ALA A 39 19.57 3.23 -8.65
CA ALA A 39 18.21 2.70 -8.76
C ALA A 39 18.14 1.25 -8.24
N ALA A 40 16.99 0.85 -7.71
CA ALA A 40 16.77 -0.52 -7.21
C ALA A 40 17.06 -1.59 -8.28
N GLY A 41 16.62 -1.35 -9.52
CA GLY A 41 16.89 -2.26 -10.64
C GLY A 41 18.38 -2.39 -11.00
N THR A 42 19.20 -1.38 -10.68
CA THR A 42 20.67 -1.45 -10.86
C THR A 42 21.29 -2.34 -9.79
N VAL A 43 20.90 -2.19 -8.53
CA VAL A 43 21.34 -3.07 -7.43
C VAL A 43 20.97 -4.52 -7.70
N GLN A 44 19.76 -4.76 -8.20
CA GLN A 44 19.29 -6.13 -8.47
C GLN A 44 20.06 -6.80 -9.62
N ARG A 45 20.37 -6.05 -10.69
CA ARG A 45 21.24 -6.55 -11.76
C ARG A 45 22.67 -6.77 -11.28
N ALA A 46 23.21 -5.87 -10.46
CA ALA A 46 24.54 -6.03 -9.86
C ALA A 46 24.59 -7.25 -8.91
N ALA A 47 23.53 -7.49 -8.14
CA ALA A 47 23.38 -8.65 -7.28
C ALA A 47 23.35 -9.96 -8.08
N GLN A 48 22.63 -9.99 -9.22
CA GLN A 48 22.65 -11.12 -10.15
C GLN A 48 24.06 -11.39 -10.70
N VAL A 49 24.78 -10.34 -11.10
CA VAL A 49 26.18 -10.47 -11.57
C VAL A 49 27.09 -10.98 -10.45
N ALA A 50 26.87 -10.54 -9.21
CA ALA A 50 27.61 -10.97 -8.02
C ALA A 50 27.18 -12.34 -7.48
N GLY A 51 26.12 -12.96 -8.00
CA GLY A 51 25.58 -14.22 -7.50
C GLY A 51 24.93 -14.13 -6.11
N VAL A 52 24.54 -12.94 -5.65
CA VAL A 52 23.89 -12.75 -4.35
C VAL A 52 22.38 -12.59 -4.50
N THR A 53 21.63 -13.21 -3.59
CA THR A 53 20.16 -13.14 -3.57
C THR A 53 19.70 -12.51 -2.27
N PHE A 54 18.93 -11.44 -2.36
CA PHE A 54 18.28 -10.86 -1.20
C PHE A 54 17.08 -11.70 -0.80
N ALA A 55 16.96 -12.02 0.48
CA ALA A 55 15.77 -12.68 1.00
C ALA A 55 14.53 -11.81 0.74
N ARG A 56 13.50 -12.40 0.13
CA ARG A 56 12.18 -11.77 0.06
C ARG A 56 11.59 -11.79 1.47
N PRO A 57 10.92 -10.71 1.93
CA PRO A 57 10.19 -10.78 3.19
C PRO A 57 9.18 -11.93 3.15
N PRO A 58 8.92 -12.60 4.30
CA PRO A 58 7.97 -13.69 4.36
C PRO A 58 6.57 -13.19 3.96
N ALA A 59 5.77 -14.06 3.35
CA ALA A 59 4.41 -13.71 2.87
C ALA A 59 3.56 -13.06 3.98
N ALA A 60 3.67 -13.56 5.22
CA ALA A 60 2.99 -13.00 6.39
C ALA A 60 3.35 -11.53 6.67
N ALA A 61 4.59 -11.10 6.41
CA ALA A 61 4.99 -9.70 6.59
C ALA A 61 4.38 -8.80 5.49
N ILE A 62 4.22 -9.33 4.28
CA ILE A 62 3.54 -8.62 3.18
C ILE A 62 2.05 -8.49 3.52
N GLU A 63 1.43 -9.58 3.95
CA GLU A 63 0.02 -9.61 4.36
C GLU A 63 -0.28 -8.63 5.50
N ALA A 64 0.56 -8.59 6.54
CA ALA A 64 0.44 -7.64 7.63
C ALA A 64 0.49 -6.17 7.15
N VAL A 65 1.39 -5.85 6.20
CA VAL A 65 1.47 -4.51 5.61
C VAL A 65 0.21 -4.17 4.79
N VAL A 66 -0.34 -5.16 4.07
CA VAL A 66 -1.59 -4.99 3.31
C VAL A 66 -2.77 -4.75 4.24
N ILE A 67 -2.89 -5.54 5.32
CA ILE A 67 -3.93 -5.37 6.34
C ILE A 67 -3.83 -3.98 6.98
N ASP A 68 -2.64 -3.55 7.38
CA ASP A 68 -2.43 -2.23 7.96
C ASP A 68 -2.73 -1.11 6.96
N ALA A 69 -2.43 -1.28 5.68
CA ALA A 69 -2.79 -0.33 4.64
C ALA A 69 -4.31 -0.24 4.42
N ALA A 70 -5.05 -1.35 4.53
CA ALA A 70 -6.51 -1.37 4.47
C ALA A 70 -7.11 -0.64 5.67
N GLN A 71 -6.68 -1.00 6.89
CA GLN A 71 -7.14 -0.36 8.12
C GLN A 71 -6.88 1.16 8.13
N ARG A 72 -5.74 1.61 7.60
CA ARG A 72 -5.44 3.03 7.46
C ARG A 72 -6.37 3.73 6.47
N ARG A 73 -6.80 3.03 5.42
CA ARG A 73 -7.77 3.52 4.43
C ARG A 73 -9.15 3.69 5.06
N ASP A 74 -9.60 2.69 5.82
CA ASP A 74 -10.89 2.71 6.51
C ASP A 74 -10.96 3.86 7.52
N ARG A 75 -9.93 4.02 8.35
CA ARG A 75 -9.83 5.15 9.30
C ARG A 75 -9.85 6.51 8.59
N LEU A 76 -9.27 6.60 7.40
CA LEU A 76 -9.27 7.84 6.64
C LEU A 76 -10.64 8.11 6.02
N ALA A 77 -11.33 7.08 5.52
CA ALA A 77 -12.70 7.17 5.02
C ALA A 77 -13.64 7.65 6.15
N ASP A 78 -13.59 7.04 7.34
CA ASP A 78 -14.38 7.47 8.50
C ASP A 78 -14.19 8.95 8.85
N ARG A 79 -12.95 9.44 8.79
CA ARG A 79 -12.65 10.85 9.08
C ARG A 79 -13.24 11.78 8.03
N TRP A 80 -13.15 11.41 6.75
CA TRP A 80 -13.78 12.19 5.67
C TRP A 80 -15.31 12.14 5.74
N PHE A 81 -15.89 11.01 6.13
CA PHE A 81 -17.34 10.87 6.35
C PHE A 81 -17.83 11.87 7.40
N ARG A 82 -17.18 11.89 8.57
CA ARG A 82 -17.52 12.81 9.64
C ARG A 82 -17.31 14.27 9.25
N ALA A 83 -16.21 14.57 8.54
CA ALA A 83 -15.93 15.94 8.10
C ALA A 83 -16.95 16.44 7.07
N ALA A 84 -17.35 15.59 6.12
CA ALA A 84 -18.37 15.94 5.14
C ALA A 84 -19.75 16.14 5.78
N GLY A 85 -20.15 15.23 6.69
CA GLY A 85 -21.40 15.36 7.45
C GLY A 85 -21.45 16.66 8.25
N ALA A 86 -20.42 16.93 9.05
CA ALA A 86 -20.35 18.17 9.83
C ALA A 86 -20.35 19.43 8.93
N ALA A 87 -19.73 19.38 7.75
CA ALA A 87 -19.77 20.50 6.82
C ALA A 87 -21.19 20.73 6.27
N LEU A 88 -21.94 19.67 5.97
CA LEU A 88 -23.34 19.77 5.53
C LEU A 88 -24.23 20.35 6.63
N ASP A 89 -24.07 19.88 7.87
CA ASP A 89 -24.85 20.40 9.01
C ASP A 89 -24.62 21.91 9.21
N ASN A 90 -23.37 22.38 9.05
CA ASN A 90 -23.05 23.80 9.18
C ASN A 90 -23.40 24.64 7.94
N LEU A 91 -23.50 24.01 6.76
CA LEU A 91 -23.90 24.68 5.53
C LEU A 91 -25.33 25.23 5.65
N ASP A 92 -26.25 24.42 6.17
CA ASP A 92 -27.65 24.81 6.32
C ASP A 92 -27.79 26.01 7.27
N GLY A 93 -27.04 26.00 8.39
CA GLY A 93 -26.99 27.14 9.32
C GLY A 93 -26.44 28.41 8.67
N ALA A 94 -25.30 28.31 7.96
CA ALA A 94 -24.70 29.45 7.28
C ALA A 94 -25.61 30.05 6.19
N LEU A 95 -26.38 29.21 5.48
CA LEU A 95 -27.37 29.67 4.51
C LEU A 95 -28.53 30.40 5.19
N ALA A 96 -29.02 29.89 6.31
CA ALA A 96 -30.10 30.54 7.08
C ALA A 96 -29.67 31.91 7.63
N ASP A 97 -28.41 32.03 8.06
CA ASP A 97 -27.84 33.28 8.60
C ASP A 97 -27.44 34.28 7.50
N GLY A 98 -27.49 33.88 6.22
CA GLY A 98 -27.07 34.72 5.09
C GLY A 98 -25.54 34.85 4.94
N ASP A 99 -24.75 34.03 5.65
CA ASP A 99 -23.30 34.00 5.53
C ASP A 99 -22.88 33.14 4.32
N HIS A 100 -22.94 33.74 3.14
CA HIS A 100 -22.55 33.10 1.89
C HIS A 100 -21.07 32.68 1.83
N GLN A 101 -20.19 33.36 2.58
CA GLN A 101 -18.77 33.02 2.60
C GLN A 101 -18.54 31.71 3.36
N ALA A 102 -19.14 31.59 4.55
CA ALA A 102 -19.10 30.34 5.32
C ALA A 102 -19.79 29.20 4.57
N ALA A 103 -20.97 29.45 4.00
CA ALA A 103 -21.69 28.46 3.20
C ALA A 103 -20.83 27.93 2.04
N ARG A 104 -20.11 28.79 1.32
CA ARG A 104 -19.20 28.37 0.24
C ARG A 104 -18.06 27.48 0.75
N ALA A 105 -17.48 27.82 1.91
CA ALA A 105 -16.42 27.02 2.52
C ALA A 105 -16.92 25.63 2.92
N TYR A 106 -18.09 25.54 3.56
CA TYR A 106 -18.70 24.28 3.95
C TYR A 106 -19.07 23.41 2.75
N ALA A 107 -19.67 23.99 1.71
CA ALA A 107 -19.98 23.26 0.47
C ALA A 107 -18.72 22.68 -0.19
N MET A 108 -17.61 23.42 -0.17
CA MET A 108 -16.32 22.92 -0.69
C MET A 108 -15.80 21.74 0.13
N VAL A 109 -15.81 21.82 1.46
CA VAL A 109 -15.36 20.74 2.33
C VAL A 109 -16.24 19.49 2.15
N ALA A 110 -17.56 19.66 2.09
CA ALA A 110 -18.50 18.57 1.83
C ALA A 110 -18.25 17.89 0.47
N GLY A 111 -18.02 18.68 -0.57
CA GLY A 111 -17.69 18.18 -1.91
C GLY A 111 -16.38 17.39 -1.94
N ILE A 112 -15.30 17.95 -1.37
CA ILE A 112 -14.00 17.28 -1.28
C ILE A 112 -14.10 16.00 -0.45
N GLY A 113 -14.77 16.05 0.70
CA GLY A 113 -14.96 14.89 1.57
C GLY A 113 -15.71 13.76 0.86
N THR A 114 -16.77 14.10 0.12
CA THR A 114 -17.53 13.13 -0.70
C THR A 114 -16.68 12.50 -1.80
N ASP A 115 -15.90 13.29 -2.54
CA ASP A 115 -14.97 12.78 -3.56
C ASP A 115 -13.93 11.81 -2.96
N LYS A 116 -13.35 12.17 -1.81
CA LYS A 116 -12.38 11.31 -1.12
C LYS A 116 -13.02 10.05 -0.57
N LEU A 117 -14.25 10.10 -0.07
CA LEU A 117 -15.00 8.92 0.34
C LEU A 117 -15.21 7.95 -0.81
N LEU A 118 -15.67 8.44 -1.98
CA LEU A 118 -15.86 7.61 -3.17
C LEU A 118 -14.56 6.98 -3.67
N THR A 119 -13.44 7.68 -3.50
CA THR A 119 -12.11 7.17 -3.88
C THR A 119 -11.58 6.13 -2.88
N LEU A 120 -11.76 6.37 -1.57
CA LEU A 120 -11.23 5.52 -0.50
C LEU A 120 -12.09 4.30 -0.23
N THR A 121 -13.37 4.40 -0.56
CA THR A 121 -14.38 3.34 -0.50
C THR A 121 -14.69 2.94 -1.94
N PRO A 122 -13.78 2.21 -2.63
CA PRO A 122 -14.14 1.64 -3.92
C PRO A 122 -15.40 0.81 -3.68
N ALA A 123 -16.38 0.93 -4.59
CA ALA A 123 -17.69 0.29 -4.50
C ALA A 123 -17.56 -1.06 -3.80
N HIS A 124 -18.35 -1.26 -2.73
CA HIS A 124 -18.44 -2.54 -2.02
C HIS A 124 -18.36 -3.65 -3.04
N ASP A 125 -17.24 -4.36 -3.06
CA ASP A 125 -17.11 -5.53 -3.92
C ASP A 125 -18.05 -6.57 -3.31
N PRO A 126 -19.22 -6.85 -3.93
CA PRO A 126 -20.16 -7.82 -3.37
C PRO A 126 -19.51 -9.20 -3.24
N GLU A 127 -18.45 -9.47 -3.99
CA GLU A 127 -17.66 -10.70 -3.90
C GLU A 127 -16.85 -10.77 -2.59
N SER A 128 -16.40 -9.62 -2.07
CA SER A 128 -15.65 -9.51 -0.80
C SER A 128 -16.55 -9.68 0.42
N GLU A 129 -17.77 -9.13 0.39
CA GLU A 129 -18.79 -9.37 1.42
C GLU A 129 -19.27 -10.82 1.39
N GLY A 130 -19.54 -11.36 0.20
CA GLY A 130 -19.92 -12.76 0.02
C GLY A 130 -18.85 -13.72 0.56
N ARG A 131 -17.57 -13.41 0.32
CA ARG A 131 -16.44 -14.20 0.85
C ARG A 131 -16.31 -14.10 2.37
N THR A 132 -16.48 -12.91 2.94
CA THR A 132 -16.40 -12.70 4.40
C THR A 132 -17.54 -13.40 5.11
N ALA A 133 -18.78 -13.29 4.59
CA ALA A 133 -19.94 -13.99 5.09
C ALA A 133 -19.80 -15.52 4.94
N ALA A 134 -19.27 -16.00 3.81
CA ALA A 134 -19.02 -17.43 3.59
C ALA A 134 -17.97 -17.99 4.56
N LEU A 135 -16.89 -17.24 4.85
CA LEU A 135 -15.87 -17.65 5.82
C LEU A 135 -16.41 -17.68 7.26
N ALA A 136 -17.26 -16.72 7.63
CA ALA A 136 -17.94 -16.73 8.92
C ALA A 136 -18.85 -17.96 9.06
N ALA A 137 -19.68 -18.25 8.06
CA ALA A 137 -20.56 -19.42 8.03
C ALA A 137 -19.79 -20.75 8.08
N LEU A 138 -18.65 -20.84 7.38
CA LEU A 138 -17.75 -22.00 7.45
C LEU A 138 -17.14 -22.18 8.84
N GLY A 139 -16.78 -21.08 9.51
CA GLY A 139 -16.30 -21.10 10.89
C GLY A 139 -17.34 -21.64 11.88
N GLU A 140 -18.59 -21.20 11.75
CA GLU A 140 -19.71 -21.70 12.55
C GLU A 140 -19.99 -23.17 12.30
N LEU A 141 -20.01 -23.61 11.03
CA LEU A 141 -20.21 -25.01 10.65
C LEU A 141 -19.11 -25.91 11.21
N MET A 142 -17.85 -25.49 11.09
CA MET A 142 -16.71 -26.23 11.65
C MET A 142 -16.76 -26.29 13.18
N GLY A 143 -17.24 -25.23 13.83
CA GLY A 143 -17.47 -25.21 15.27
C GLY A 143 -18.54 -26.22 15.70
N ALA A 144 -19.65 -26.27 14.95
CA ALA A 144 -20.74 -27.21 15.21
C ALA A 144 -20.33 -28.68 15.03
N ILE A 145 -19.54 -28.99 13.99
CA ILE A 145 -19.02 -30.35 13.75
C ILE A 145 -18.12 -30.80 14.90
N ARG A 146 -17.24 -29.93 15.39
CA ARG A 146 -16.37 -30.26 16.53
C ARG A 146 -17.16 -30.49 17.82
N ALA A 147 -18.21 -29.70 18.03
CA ALA A 147 -19.09 -29.85 19.19
C ALA A 147 -19.99 -31.09 19.14
N SER A 148 -20.14 -31.73 17.98
CA SER A 148 -20.90 -32.99 17.82
C SER A 148 -20.05 -34.25 17.98
N ASP A 149 -18.72 -34.12 18.00
CA ASP A 149 -17.77 -35.22 18.15
C ASP A 149 -17.31 -35.43 19.63
N ASP A 150 -17.75 -34.56 20.54
CA ASP A 150 -17.59 -34.66 22.01
C ASP A 150 -18.87 -35.18 22.69
#